data_AF-A0A7Y9GJ94-F1
#
_entry.id   AF-A0A7Y9GJ94-F1
#
_cell.length_a   1.000
_cell.length_b   1.000
_cell.length_c   1.000
_cell.angle_alpha   90.00
_cell.angle_beta   90.00
_cell.angle_gamma   90.00
#
_symmetry.space_group_name_H-M   'P 1'
#
loop_
_entity.id
_entity.type
_entity.pdbx_description
1 polymer ?
#
loop_
_entity_poly.entity_id
_entity_poly.type
_entity_poly.pdbx_seq_one_letter_code
_entity_poly.pdbx_strand_id
1 'polypeptide(L)'
;MLNLDGWNAIDGVLKAQYGDAERLEWDAPVPYRPAGPMPMGRFVTNTIAIYPRDEPVPHWHLVGYALTAPYEERGYEFTLRVPRRPEETAAPNWALAHLEHLASYVVKSGNDFEVGHYIEFPDPLDPERPDSDIRAGGLVLDPELGRARTELGEIAFLQFVGLTTDELHAAQSWHVDGLVEAMAPHLPLLVTDLGRMSLADLPDVAWTVREGSAREGAGTGFLFFQRLAADTSDGVTLEIGVQHVSQFTKVLPARVPHGNPLILRGPGEPVVLLPGREFRHTRNGEALEITLPDGVSRAVAEAVRPRPGTYRIGPLTVNVVA
;
A
#
# COMPACT_ATOMS: atom_id res chain seq x y z
N MET A 1 -11.06 -24.65 20.31
CA MET A 1 -12.48 -24.70 19.91
C MET A 1 -12.50 -24.16 18.49
N LEU A 2 -13.08 -24.86 17.50
CA LEU A 2 -13.10 -24.33 16.14
C LEU A 2 -14.03 -23.10 16.14
N ASN A 3 -13.56 -21.91 15.81
CA ASN A 3 -14.39 -20.70 15.67
C ASN A 3 -15.25 -20.77 14.39
N LEU A 4 -16.21 -21.69 14.38
CA LEU A 4 -17.20 -21.86 13.30
C LEU A 4 -18.17 -20.67 13.23
N ASP A 5 -18.34 -19.95 14.34
CA ASP A 5 -19.24 -18.80 14.44
C ASP A 5 -18.74 -17.62 13.58
N GLY A 6 -17.42 -17.47 13.41
CA GLY A 6 -16.85 -16.43 12.54
C GLY A 6 -17.10 -16.66 11.06
N TRP A 7 -17.08 -17.92 10.63
CA TRP A 7 -17.42 -18.26 9.25
C TRP A 7 -18.90 -18.03 8.96
N ASN A 8 -19.78 -18.44 9.87
CA ASN A 8 -21.21 -18.19 9.76
C ASN A 8 -21.52 -16.68 9.72
N ALA A 9 -20.78 -15.89 10.51
CA ALA A 9 -20.91 -14.44 10.53
C ALA A 9 -20.52 -13.82 9.18
N ILE A 10 -19.39 -14.21 8.60
CA ILE A 10 -18.98 -13.75 7.26
C ILE A 10 -20.00 -14.20 6.21
N ASP A 11 -20.41 -15.47 6.22
CA ASP A 11 -21.43 -15.99 5.29
C ASP A 11 -22.74 -15.20 5.36
N GLY A 12 -23.15 -14.75 6.55
CA GLY A 12 -24.30 -13.87 6.72
C GLY A 12 -24.14 -12.52 6.02
N VAL A 13 -22.95 -11.91 6.12
CA VAL A 13 -22.61 -10.65 5.42
C VAL A 13 -22.60 -10.86 3.92
N LEU A 14 -21.93 -11.91 3.43
CA LEU A 14 -21.86 -12.21 2.00
C LEU A 14 -23.26 -12.53 1.44
N LYS A 15 -24.08 -13.31 2.15
CA LYS A 15 -25.46 -13.59 1.73
C LYS A 15 -26.32 -12.33 1.65
N ALA A 16 -26.14 -11.37 2.57
CA ALA A 16 -26.85 -10.09 2.49
C ALA A 16 -26.44 -9.28 1.25
N GLN A 17 -25.17 -9.37 0.84
CA GLN A 17 -24.65 -8.62 -0.31
C GLN A 17 -24.96 -9.29 -1.66
N TYR A 18 -24.76 -10.60 -1.79
CA TYR A 18 -24.89 -11.31 -3.07
C TYR A 18 -26.17 -12.14 -3.20
N GLY A 19 -26.98 -12.23 -2.15
CA GLY A 19 -28.20 -13.04 -2.14
C GLY A 19 -27.91 -14.52 -2.34
N ASP A 20 -28.63 -15.14 -3.28
CA ASP A 20 -28.50 -16.56 -3.65
C ASP A 20 -27.55 -16.77 -4.86
N ALA A 21 -26.69 -15.79 -5.16
CA ALA A 21 -25.71 -15.93 -6.22
C ALA A 21 -24.80 -17.15 -5.99
N GLU A 22 -24.62 -17.97 -7.03
CA GLU A 22 -23.70 -19.09 -6.97
C GLU A 22 -22.26 -18.58 -6.80
N ARG A 23 -21.54 -19.14 -5.83
CA ARG A 23 -20.13 -18.85 -5.60
C ARG A 23 -19.30 -20.09 -5.90
N LEU A 24 -18.11 -19.87 -6.44
CA LEU A 24 -17.06 -20.87 -6.44
C LEU A 24 -16.35 -20.82 -5.09
N GLU A 25 -15.79 -21.94 -4.66
CA GLU A 25 -15.01 -22.04 -3.44
C GLU A 25 -13.67 -22.70 -3.75
N TRP A 26 -12.61 -22.11 -3.21
CA TRP A 26 -11.32 -22.77 -3.11
C TRP A 26 -11.04 -23.07 -1.64
N ASP A 27 -10.82 -24.34 -1.32
CA ASP A 27 -10.44 -24.77 0.02
C ASP A 27 -8.98 -25.21 0.07
N ALA A 28 -8.30 -24.83 1.13
CA ALA A 28 -6.94 -25.29 1.39
C ALA A 28 -6.92 -26.81 1.59
N PRO A 29 -6.07 -27.55 0.84
CA PRO A 29 -5.97 -29.00 1.00
C PRO A 29 -5.58 -29.43 2.42
N VAL A 30 -4.70 -28.64 3.07
CA VAL A 30 -4.31 -28.81 4.47
C VAL A 30 -4.12 -27.41 5.09
N PRO A 31 -5.14 -26.90 5.81
CA PRO A 31 -5.07 -25.60 6.47
C PRO A 31 -4.03 -25.56 7.59
N TYR A 32 -3.47 -24.38 7.82
CA TYR A 32 -2.54 -24.10 8.89
C TYR A 32 -3.21 -24.31 10.25
N ARG A 33 -2.58 -25.11 11.11
CA ARG A 33 -2.98 -25.30 12.50
C ARG A 33 -1.76 -25.15 13.40
N PRO A 34 -1.80 -24.24 14.38
CA PRO A 34 -0.76 -24.15 15.39
C PRO A 34 -0.92 -25.34 16.36
N ALA A 35 -0.46 -26.52 15.96
CA ALA A 35 -0.57 -27.76 16.72
C ALA A 35 0.82 -28.31 17.07
N GLY A 36 1.18 -28.29 18.37
CA GLY A 36 2.46 -28.82 18.84
C GLY A 36 3.68 -27.99 18.37
N PRO A 37 4.91 -28.55 18.43
CA PRO A 37 6.14 -27.82 18.10
C PRO A 37 6.31 -27.55 16.60
N MET A 38 5.50 -28.18 15.73
CA MET A 38 5.53 -27.99 14.29
C MET A 38 4.10 -27.82 13.76
N PRO A 39 3.75 -26.65 13.22
CA PRO A 39 2.39 -26.42 12.73
C PRO A 39 2.02 -27.39 11.61
N MET A 40 0.77 -27.83 11.58
CA MET A 40 0.23 -28.66 10.49
C MET A 40 -0.25 -27.76 9.37
N GLY A 41 -0.09 -28.20 8.11
CA GLY A 41 -0.57 -27.44 6.95
C GLY A 41 0.27 -26.20 6.64
N ARG A 42 0.14 -25.70 5.41
CA ARG A 42 0.96 -24.58 4.90
C ARG A 42 0.16 -23.34 4.52
N PHE A 43 -1.17 -23.47 4.44
CA PHE A 43 -2.07 -22.42 3.98
C PHE A 43 -2.77 -21.78 5.18
N VAL A 44 -2.56 -20.49 5.39
CA VAL A 44 -3.27 -19.76 6.45
C VAL A 44 -4.73 -19.59 6.08
N THR A 45 -5.00 -19.27 4.82
CA THR A 45 -6.33 -19.15 4.26
C THR A 45 -6.97 -20.53 4.21
N ASN A 46 -8.10 -20.68 4.88
CA ASN A 46 -8.81 -21.95 4.90
C ASN A 46 -9.68 -22.10 3.66
N THR A 47 -10.41 -21.04 3.33
CA THR A 47 -11.33 -20.99 2.19
C THR A 47 -11.25 -19.62 1.53
N ILE A 48 -11.44 -19.58 0.21
CA ILE A 48 -11.69 -18.35 -0.56
C ILE A 48 -13.05 -18.51 -1.23
N ALA A 49 -14.00 -17.66 -0.87
CA ALA A 49 -15.29 -17.53 -1.57
C ALA A 49 -15.09 -16.63 -2.79
N ILE A 50 -15.56 -17.07 -3.95
CA ILE A 50 -15.30 -16.42 -5.24
C ILE A 50 -16.63 -16.19 -5.95
N TYR A 51 -17.04 -14.92 -6.06
CA TYR A 51 -18.26 -14.54 -6.74
C TYR A 51 -17.96 -14.05 -8.16
N PRO A 52 -18.51 -14.68 -9.22
CA PRO A 52 -18.58 -14.05 -10.53
C PRO A 52 -19.55 -12.87 -10.48
N ARG A 53 -19.13 -11.72 -11.01
CA ARG A 53 -19.95 -10.51 -11.12
C ARG A 53 -19.95 -10.02 -12.56
N ASP A 54 -21.11 -9.54 -13.00
CA ASP A 54 -21.28 -8.93 -14.32
C ASP A 54 -21.41 -7.39 -14.22
N GLU A 55 -21.85 -6.87 -13.08
CA GLU A 55 -22.07 -5.44 -12.83
C GLU A 55 -21.32 -4.94 -11.58
N PRO A 56 -20.97 -3.64 -11.52
CA PRO A 56 -21.07 -2.62 -12.58
C PRO A 56 -20.02 -2.83 -13.70
N VAL A 57 -19.00 -3.64 -13.43
CA VAL A 57 -18.03 -4.12 -14.40
C VAL A 57 -17.84 -5.63 -14.19
N PRO A 58 -17.61 -6.42 -15.24
CA PRO A 58 -17.34 -7.86 -15.06
C PRO A 58 -16.07 -8.13 -14.28
N HIS A 59 -16.18 -8.80 -13.13
CA HIS A 59 -15.05 -9.13 -12.28
C HIS A 59 -15.30 -10.40 -11.46
N TRP A 60 -14.23 -10.99 -10.94
CA TRP A 60 -14.27 -11.93 -9.84
C TRP A 60 -14.11 -11.15 -8.53
N HIS A 61 -14.97 -11.39 -7.55
CA HIS A 61 -14.78 -10.90 -6.19
C HIS A 61 -14.40 -12.05 -5.27
N LEU A 62 -13.16 -12.04 -4.82
CA LEU A 62 -12.57 -13.04 -3.95
C LEU A 62 -12.60 -12.53 -2.50
N VAL A 63 -13.05 -13.38 -1.58
CA VAL A 63 -13.14 -13.09 -0.15
C VAL A 63 -12.44 -14.21 0.62
N GLY A 64 -11.39 -13.87 1.36
CA GLY A 64 -10.63 -14.81 2.17
C GLY A 64 -11.32 -15.15 3.49
N TYR A 65 -11.17 -16.40 3.93
CA TYR A 65 -11.52 -16.88 5.27
C TYR A 65 -10.24 -17.34 5.93
N ALA A 66 -9.49 -16.39 6.49
CA ALA A 66 -8.14 -16.62 6.96
C ALA A 66 -7.93 -16.08 8.37
N LEU A 67 -8.30 -14.82 8.59
CA LEU A 67 -7.83 -14.04 9.72
C LEU A 67 -8.86 -13.92 10.86
N THR A 68 -10.10 -14.30 10.58
CA THR A 68 -11.17 -14.54 11.58
C THR A 68 -11.44 -16.03 11.78
N ALA A 69 -10.61 -16.89 11.16
CA ALA A 69 -10.80 -18.34 11.12
C ALA A 69 -10.52 -19.00 12.49
N PRO A 70 -10.83 -20.29 12.69
CA PRO A 70 -10.69 -21.01 13.96
C PRO A 70 -9.40 -20.90 14.78
N TYR A 71 -8.31 -20.42 14.19
CA TYR A 71 -7.00 -20.28 14.83
C TYR A 71 -6.47 -18.84 14.79
N GLU A 72 -7.26 -17.89 14.28
CA GLU A 72 -6.92 -16.48 14.17
C GLU A 72 -8.15 -15.62 14.53
N GLU A 73 -7.97 -14.66 15.43
CA GLU A 73 -9.06 -13.82 15.95
C GLU A 73 -8.82 -12.34 15.61
N ARG A 74 -8.40 -12.05 14.38
CA ARG A 74 -8.23 -10.68 13.88
C ARG A 74 -9.58 -10.15 13.42
N GLY A 75 -9.79 -8.85 13.56
CA GLY A 75 -11.04 -8.18 13.21
C GLY A 75 -11.19 -7.84 11.72
N TYR A 76 -10.56 -8.58 10.80
CA TYR A 76 -10.65 -8.29 9.37
C TYR A 76 -10.40 -9.51 8.49
N GLU A 77 -10.87 -9.45 7.25
CA GLU A 77 -10.54 -10.38 6.17
C GLU A 77 -10.10 -9.62 4.91
N PHE A 78 -9.25 -10.25 4.10
CA PHE A 78 -8.85 -9.67 2.82
C PHE A 78 -9.89 -9.96 1.72
N THR A 79 -10.12 -8.97 0.88
CA THR A 79 -10.85 -9.13 -0.37
C THR A 79 -9.99 -8.68 -1.56
N LEU A 80 -10.29 -9.24 -2.72
CA LEU A 80 -9.61 -8.87 -3.96
C LEU A 80 -10.62 -8.94 -5.11
N ARG A 81 -10.60 -7.93 -5.97
CA ARG A 81 -11.36 -7.95 -7.22
C ARG A 81 -10.42 -7.99 -8.40
N VAL A 82 -10.67 -8.88 -9.35
CA VAL A 82 -9.87 -9.00 -10.58
C VAL A 82 -10.78 -9.08 -11.81
N PRO A 83 -10.37 -8.59 -12.98
CA PRO A 83 -11.21 -8.63 -14.18
C PRO A 83 -11.66 -10.04 -14.50
N ARG A 84 -12.89 -10.16 -15.01
CA ARG A 84 -13.46 -11.42 -15.46
C ARG A 84 -13.94 -11.27 -16.90
N ARG A 85 -13.60 -12.22 -17.77
CA ARG A 85 -14.21 -12.34 -19.09
C ARG A 85 -15.44 -13.26 -19.03
N PRO A 86 -16.47 -13.04 -19.85
CA PRO A 86 -17.71 -13.83 -19.80
C PRO A 86 -17.51 -15.35 -19.92
N GLU A 87 -16.51 -15.78 -20.68
CA GLU A 87 -16.16 -17.18 -20.91
C GLU A 87 -15.37 -17.83 -19.77
N GLU A 88 -14.84 -17.04 -18.83
CA GLU A 88 -14.06 -17.56 -17.72
C GLU A 88 -14.98 -18.22 -16.69
N THR A 89 -14.65 -19.47 -16.36
CA THR A 89 -15.39 -20.29 -15.37
C THR A 89 -14.66 -20.43 -14.05
N ALA A 90 -13.49 -19.80 -13.90
CA ALA A 90 -12.69 -19.81 -12.69
C ALA A 90 -11.88 -18.51 -12.57
N ALA A 91 -11.63 -18.07 -11.34
CA ALA A 91 -10.74 -16.95 -11.06
C ALA A 91 -9.27 -17.32 -11.35
N PRO A 92 -8.41 -16.34 -11.71
CA PRO A 92 -7.01 -16.60 -12.02
C PRO A 92 -6.23 -17.03 -10.76
N ASN A 93 -5.33 -18.00 -10.94
CA ASN A 93 -4.56 -18.61 -9.83
C ASN A 93 -3.71 -17.59 -9.05
N TRP A 94 -3.18 -16.55 -9.71
CA TRP A 94 -2.38 -15.53 -9.04
C TRP A 94 -3.20 -14.80 -7.96
N ALA A 95 -4.50 -14.59 -8.18
CA ALA A 95 -5.37 -13.89 -7.24
C ALA A 95 -5.61 -14.71 -5.97
N LEU A 96 -5.81 -16.03 -6.12
CA LEU A 96 -5.91 -16.97 -5.00
C LEU A 96 -4.60 -17.02 -4.20
N ALA A 97 -3.47 -17.16 -4.90
CA ALA A 97 -2.16 -17.17 -4.29
C ALA A 97 -1.85 -15.85 -3.56
N HIS A 98 -2.31 -14.71 -4.10
CA HIS A 98 -2.09 -13.40 -3.52
C HIS A 98 -2.80 -13.24 -2.17
N LEU A 99 -4.10 -13.59 -2.09
CA LEU A 99 -4.83 -13.55 -0.80
C LEU A 99 -4.16 -14.45 0.25
N GLU A 100 -3.71 -15.64 -0.16
CA GLU A 100 -2.94 -16.51 0.75
C GLU A 100 -1.63 -15.85 1.18
N HIS A 101 -0.87 -15.21 0.28
CA HIS A 101 0.38 -14.56 0.64
C HIS A 101 0.17 -13.42 1.65
N LEU A 102 -0.90 -12.63 1.50
CA LEU A 102 -1.25 -11.59 2.48
C LEU A 102 -1.56 -12.20 3.85
N ALA A 103 -2.42 -13.22 3.92
CA ALA A 103 -2.75 -13.89 5.17
C ALA A 103 -1.51 -14.55 5.81
N SER A 104 -0.72 -15.26 5.02
CA SER A 104 0.56 -15.84 5.43
C SER A 104 1.53 -14.81 5.98
N TYR A 105 1.62 -13.62 5.38
CA TYR A 105 2.47 -12.54 5.86
C TYR A 105 2.07 -12.11 7.27
N VAL A 106 0.78 -11.85 7.50
CA VAL A 106 0.29 -11.40 8.81
C VAL A 106 0.58 -12.45 9.88
N VAL A 107 0.27 -13.73 9.62
CA VAL A 107 0.54 -14.80 10.60
C VAL A 107 2.02 -14.98 10.90
N LYS A 108 2.89 -14.90 9.88
CA LYS A 108 4.33 -15.17 10.05
C LYS A 108 5.08 -13.99 10.66
N SER A 109 4.70 -12.77 10.31
CA SER A 109 5.38 -11.56 10.77
C SER A 109 4.79 -10.98 12.05
N GLY A 110 3.51 -11.24 12.32
CA GLY A 110 2.74 -10.56 13.36
C GLY A 110 2.38 -9.12 13.04
N ASN A 111 2.72 -8.61 11.85
CA ASN A 111 2.38 -7.27 11.41
C ASN A 111 0.98 -7.27 10.77
N ASP A 112 0.06 -6.53 11.38
CA ASP A 112 -1.30 -6.37 10.89
C ASP A 112 -1.41 -5.30 9.80
N PHE A 113 -2.53 -5.38 9.06
CA PHE A 113 -2.92 -4.36 8.11
C PHE A 113 -4.14 -3.57 8.58
N GLU A 114 -4.15 -2.29 8.22
CA GLU A 114 -5.26 -1.38 8.38
C GLU A 114 -5.57 -0.65 7.07
N VAL A 115 -6.70 0.04 7.02
CA VAL A 115 -7.06 0.94 5.92
C VAL A 115 -5.96 1.98 5.76
N GLY A 116 -5.52 2.20 4.53
CA GLY A 116 -4.46 3.14 4.20
C GLY A 116 -3.06 2.54 4.21
N HIS A 117 -2.88 1.28 4.64
CA HIS A 117 -1.61 0.58 4.48
C HIS A 117 -1.34 0.26 3.00
N TYR A 118 -0.08 0.11 2.64
CA TYR A 118 0.36 -0.28 1.31
C TYR A 118 1.47 -1.31 1.36
N ILE A 119 1.69 -1.99 0.24
CA ILE A 119 2.72 -3.01 0.05
C ILE A 119 3.40 -2.74 -1.29
N GLU A 120 4.73 -2.79 -1.29
CA GLU A 120 5.55 -2.77 -2.51
C GLU A 120 6.03 -4.18 -2.82
N PHE A 121 5.93 -4.60 -4.09
CA PHE A 121 6.36 -5.91 -4.52
C PHE A 121 7.62 -5.79 -5.39
N PRO A 122 8.70 -6.53 -5.06
CA PRO A 122 9.89 -6.56 -5.92
C PRO A 122 9.59 -7.26 -7.26
N ASP A 123 8.69 -8.24 -7.24
CA ASP A 123 8.28 -9.04 -8.38
C ASP A 123 6.85 -8.68 -8.81
N PRO A 124 6.48 -8.92 -10.09
CA PRO A 124 5.10 -8.78 -10.55
C PRO A 124 4.13 -9.63 -9.73
N LEU A 125 2.90 -9.13 -9.52
CA LEU A 125 1.85 -9.87 -8.82
C LEU A 125 1.52 -11.21 -9.48
N ASP A 126 1.56 -11.24 -10.81
CA ASP A 126 1.43 -12.46 -11.63
C ASP A 126 2.72 -12.69 -12.41
N PRO A 127 3.49 -13.76 -12.11
CA PRO A 127 4.69 -14.11 -12.86
C PRO A 127 4.46 -14.34 -14.36
N GLU A 128 3.23 -14.66 -14.79
CA GLU A 128 2.87 -14.81 -16.20
C GLU A 128 2.68 -13.47 -16.91
N ARG A 129 2.64 -12.36 -16.16
CA ARG A 129 2.55 -10.98 -16.66
C ARG A 129 3.72 -10.12 -16.17
N PRO A 130 4.96 -10.44 -16.60
CA PRO A 130 6.16 -9.74 -16.14
C PRO A 130 6.20 -8.26 -16.53
N ASP A 131 5.46 -7.87 -17.57
CA ASP A 131 5.39 -6.50 -18.08
C ASP A 131 4.28 -5.66 -17.42
N SER A 132 3.58 -6.20 -16.41
CA SER A 132 2.60 -5.43 -15.64
C SER A 132 3.28 -4.26 -14.91
N ASP A 133 2.69 -3.07 -15.07
CA ASP A 133 3.07 -1.87 -14.33
C ASP A 133 2.58 -1.89 -12.87
N ILE A 134 1.66 -2.80 -12.53
CA ILE A 134 1.17 -2.98 -11.16
C ILE A 134 2.25 -3.67 -10.32
N ARG A 135 2.91 -2.90 -9.47
CA ARG A 135 4.07 -3.30 -8.64
C ARG A 135 3.87 -3.01 -7.14
N ALA A 136 2.70 -2.53 -6.78
CA ALA A 136 2.34 -2.23 -5.40
C ALA A 136 0.87 -2.55 -5.17
N GLY A 137 0.41 -2.40 -3.93
CA GLY A 137 -1.01 -2.35 -3.63
C GLY A 137 -1.30 -1.52 -2.40
N GLY A 138 -2.48 -0.93 -2.37
CA GLY A 138 -3.05 -0.25 -1.22
C GLY A 138 -4.20 -1.06 -0.63
N LEU A 139 -4.39 -0.98 0.69
CA LEU A 139 -5.53 -1.57 1.36
C LEU A 139 -6.54 -0.50 1.73
N VAL A 140 -7.79 -0.72 1.31
CA VAL A 140 -8.92 0.13 1.64
C VAL A 140 -10.08 -0.72 2.15
N LEU A 141 -11.14 -0.10 2.65
CA LEU A 141 -12.37 -0.85 2.90
C LEU A 141 -12.94 -1.33 1.57
N ASP A 142 -13.40 -2.58 1.55
CA ASP A 142 -14.16 -3.11 0.43
C ASP A 142 -15.37 -2.20 0.16
N PRO A 143 -15.53 -1.67 -1.06
CA PRO A 143 -16.56 -0.68 -1.36
C PRO A 143 -17.99 -1.22 -1.23
N GLU A 144 -18.17 -2.55 -1.24
CA GLU A 144 -19.47 -3.18 -1.05
C GLU A 144 -19.63 -3.78 0.36
N LEU A 145 -18.58 -4.41 0.90
CA LEU A 145 -18.68 -5.12 2.19
C LEU A 145 -18.33 -4.25 3.41
N GLY A 146 -17.45 -3.26 3.25
CA GLY A 146 -17.09 -2.29 4.28
C GLY A 146 -16.71 -2.92 5.63
N ARG A 147 -17.45 -2.51 6.68
CA ARG A 147 -17.38 -3.09 8.02
C ARG A 147 -18.72 -3.72 8.36
N ALA A 148 -18.69 -4.89 8.97
CA ALA A 148 -19.88 -5.59 9.43
C ALA A 148 -19.80 -5.88 10.93
N ARG A 149 -20.89 -5.60 11.65
CA ARG A 149 -21.02 -6.01 13.05
C ARG A 149 -21.59 -7.41 13.12
N THR A 150 -20.86 -8.29 13.79
CA THR A 150 -21.22 -9.70 13.95
C THR A 150 -21.30 -10.05 15.44
N GLU A 151 -21.71 -11.28 15.75
CA GLU A 151 -21.73 -11.78 17.13
C GLU A 151 -20.31 -11.87 17.73
N LEU A 152 -19.27 -11.90 16.88
CA LEU A 152 -17.87 -11.89 17.30
C LEU A 152 -17.26 -10.49 17.46
N GLY A 153 -18.00 -9.44 17.11
CA GLY A 153 -17.49 -8.07 17.06
C GLY A 153 -17.55 -7.48 15.66
N GLU A 154 -16.87 -6.35 15.48
CA GLU A 154 -16.77 -5.72 14.17
C GLU A 154 -15.70 -6.40 13.33
N ILE A 155 -16.04 -6.75 12.09
CA ILE A 155 -15.14 -7.30 11.09
C ILE A 155 -15.03 -6.30 9.95
N ALA A 156 -13.81 -5.94 9.55
CA ALA A 156 -13.54 -5.14 8.37
C ALA A 156 -13.19 -6.03 7.17
N PHE A 157 -13.68 -5.68 5.99
CA PHE A 157 -13.22 -6.29 4.74
C PHE A 157 -12.20 -5.35 4.10
N LEU A 158 -10.93 -5.76 4.07
CA LEU A 158 -9.84 -4.97 3.51
C LEU A 158 -9.61 -5.41 2.07
N GLN A 159 -10.03 -4.58 1.12
CA GLN A 159 -9.78 -4.83 -0.28
C GLN A 159 -8.36 -4.43 -0.65
N PHE A 160 -7.63 -5.37 -1.24
CA PHE A 160 -6.38 -5.09 -1.93
C PHE A 160 -6.67 -4.45 -3.29
N VAL A 161 -6.04 -3.30 -3.53
CA VAL A 161 -6.10 -2.55 -4.79
C VAL A 161 -4.70 -2.46 -5.36
N GLY A 162 -4.46 -3.11 -6.50
CA GLY A 162 -3.16 -3.05 -7.18
C GLY A 162 -2.87 -1.64 -7.69
N LEU A 163 -1.66 -1.16 -7.42
CA LEU A 163 -1.15 0.16 -7.77
C LEU A 163 0.09 0.04 -8.67
N THR A 164 0.19 0.95 -9.62
CA THR A 164 1.45 1.24 -10.31
C THR A 164 2.44 1.94 -9.37
N THR A 165 3.72 1.96 -9.72
CA THR A 165 4.75 2.60 -8.88
C THR A 165 4.53 4.10 -8.71
N ASP A 166 4.10 4.80 -9.76
CA ASP A 166 3.82 6.24 -9.71
C ASP A 166 2.52 6.57 -8.98
N GLU A 167 1.50 5.71 -9.07
CA GLU A 167 0.33 5.79 -8.18
C GLU A 167 0.75 5.61 -6.72
N LEU A 168 1.57 4.61 -6.39
CA LEU A 168 2.05 4.47 -5.02
C LEU A 168 2.81 5.72 -4.54
N HIS A 169 3.68 6.30 -5.39
CA HIS A 169 4.35 7.55 -5.05
C HIS A 169 3.35 8.71 -4.82
N ALA A 170 2.24 8.75 -5.55
CA ALA A 170 1.17 9.71 -5.33
C ALA A 170 0.48 9.48 -3.97
N ALA A 171 0.16 8.24 -3.62
CA ALA A 171 -0.38 7.88 -2.30
C ALA A 171 0.57 8.27 -1.17
N GLN A 172 1.85 8.01 -1.32
CA GLN A 172 2.87 8.37 -0.34
C GLN A 172 3.01 9.88 -0.15
N SER A 173 2.72 10.68 -1.18
CA SER A 173 2.71 12.15 -1.09
C SER A 173 1.47 12.73 -0.41
N TRP A 174 0.43 11.92 -0.23
CA TRP A 174 -0.79 12.26 0.48
C TRP A 174 -1.19 11.08 1.37
N HIS A 175 -2.25 10.35 1.03
CA HIS A 175 -2.66 9.12 1.70
C HIS A 175 -3.15 8.08 0.68
N VAL A 176 -3.06 6.79 1.03
CA VAL A 176 -3.49 5.68 0.16
C VAL A 176 -5.00 5.72 -0.08
N ASP A 177 -5.79 5.88 0.98
CA ASP A 177 -7.25 6.02 0.91
C ASP A 177 -7.64 7.23 0.05
N GLY A 178 -6.99 8.38 0.26
CA GLY A 178 -7.22 9.58 -0.55
C GLY A 178 -6.92 9.36 -2.04
N LEU A 179 -5.78 8.74 -2.38
CA LEU A 179 -5.47 8.40 -3.78
C LEU A 179 -6.52 7.44 -4.36
N VAL A 180 -6.85 6.38 -3.63
CA VAL A 180 -7.78 5.35 -4.11
C VAL A 180 -9.17 5.95 -4.33
N GLU A 181 -9.63 6.84 -3.45
CA GLU A 181 -10.87 7.61 -3.65
C GLU A 181 -10.80 8.50 -4.90
N ALA A 182 -9.67 9.18 -5.12
CA ALA A 182 -9.46 9.99 -6.31
C ALA A 182 -9.48 9.16 -7.61
N MET A 183 -8.99 7.92 -7.58
CA MET A 183 -8.99 7.01 -8.73
C MET A 183 -10.33 6.28 -8.93
N ALA A 184 -11.18 6.19 -7.90
CA ALA A 184 -12.41 5.40 -7.92
C ALA A 184 -13.35 5.69 -9.13
N PRO A 185 -13.50 6.93 -9.62
CA PRO A 185 -14.29 7.21 -10.83
C PRO A 185 -13.77 6.53 -12.10
N HIS A 186 -12.46 6.24 -12.16
CA HIS A 186 -11.78 5.59 -13.29
C HIS A 186 -11.48 4.11 -13.03
N LEU A 187 -11.67 3.64 -11.81
CA LEU A 187 -11.43 2.27 -11.38
C LEU A 187 -12.64 1.73 -10.61
N PRO A 188 -13.77 1.42 -11.30
CA PRO A 188 -15.00 0.98 -10.65
C PRO A 188 -14.79 -0.23 -9.75
N LEU A 189 -15.31 -0.15 -8.52
CA LEU A 189 -15.10 -1.15 -7.45
C LEU A 189 -13.62 -1.47 -7.16
N LEU A 190 -12.69 -0.65 -7.63
CA LEU A 190 -11.26 -0.78 -7.38
C LEU A 190 -10.70 -2.14 -7.84
N VAL A 191 -11.18 -2.62 -8.99
CA VAL A 191 -10.74 -3.87 -9.62
C VAL A 191 -9.25 -3.81 -9.97
N THR A 192 -8.48 -4.80 -9.51
CA THR A 192 -7.06 -4.92 -9.83
C THR A 192 -6.86 -5.57 -11.19
N ASP A 193 -6.85 -4.74 -12.24
CA ASP A 193 -6.48 -5.15 -13.59
C ASP A 193 -4.96 -5.02 -13.80
N LEU A 194 -4.27 -6.15 -13.98
CA LEU A 194 -2.83 -6.17 -14.24
C LEU A 194 -2.44 -5.66 -15.64
N GLY A 195 -3.40 -5.40 -16.52
CA GLY A 195 -3.18 -4.84 -17.86
C GLY A 195 -3.43 -3.33 -17.96
N ARG A 196 -3.83 -2.65 -16.87
CA ARG A 196 -4.14 -1.22 -16.92
C ARG A 196 -2.89 -0.36 -16.82
N MET A 197 -2.98 0.84 -17.39
CA MET A 197 -1.98 1.89 -17.20
C MET A 197 -2.23 2.67 -15.88
N SER A 198 -1.25 3.47 -15.49
CA SER A 198 -1.37 4.40 -14.37
C SER A 198 -2.46 5.43 -14.58
N LEU A 199 -3.18 5.75 -13.50
CA LEU A 199 -4.19 6.79 -13.39
C LEU A 199 -3.63 8.05 -12.69
N ALA A 200 -2.39 8.02 -12.19
CA ALA A 200 -1.82 9.08 -11.36
C ALA A 200 -1.74 10.45 -12.06
N ASP A 201 -1.55 10.44 -13.38
CA ASP A 201 -1.41 11.64 -14.21
C ASP A 201 -2.74 12.12 -14.82
N LEU A 202 -3.86 11.43 -14.56
CA LEU A 202 -5.18 11.95 -14.96
C LEU A 202 -5.43 13.30 -14.29
N PRO A 203 -5.90 14.34 -15.01
CA PRO A 203 -5.93 15.71 -14.49
C PRO A 203 -6.70 15.87 -13.17
N ASP A 204 -7.82 15.17 -13.02
CA ASP A 204 -8.68 15.17 -11.84
C ASP A 204 -8.06 14.38 -10.67
N VAL A 205 -7.46 13.21 -10.93
CA VAL A 205 -6.72 12.43 -9.93
C VAL A 205 -5.52 13.25 -9.41
N ALA A 206 -4.69 13.74 -10.32
CA ALA A 206 -3.50 14.51 -9.97
C ALA A 206 -3.85 15.81 -9.23
N TRP A 207 -4.96 16.47 -9.59
CA TRP A 207 -5.47 17.64 -8.88
C TRP A 207 -5.90 17.28 -7.46
N THR A 208 -6.72 16.23 -7.31
CA THR A 208 -7.24 15.78 -6.00
C THR A 208 -6.11 15.40 -5.05
N VAL A 209 -5.10 14.67 -5.54
CA VAL A 209 -3.92 14.31 -4.74
C VAL A 209 -3.14 15.54 -4.29
N ARG A 210 -2.92 16.52 -5.18
CA ARG A 210 -2.19 17.74 -4.82
C ARG A 210 -2.93 18.57 -3.76
N GLU A 211 -4.25 18.75 -3.94
CA GLU A 211 -5.06 19.51 -2.98
C GLU A 211 -5.19 18.79 -1.64
N GLY A 212 -5.36 17.46 -1.66
CA GLY A 212 -5.34 16.63 -0.45
C GLY A 212 -4.02 16.73 0.30
N SER A 213 -2.90 16.53 -0.40
CA SER A 213 -1.54 16.68 0.14
C SER A 213 -1.31 18.06 0.74
N ALA A 214 -1.72 19.13 0.06
CA ALA A 214 -1.55 20.50 0.56
C ALA A 214 -2.35 20.80 1.83
N ARG A 215 -3.52 20.15 2.00
CA ARG A 215 -4.37 20.33 3.19
C ARG A 215 -3.96 19.45 4.36
N GLU A 216 -3.61 18.21 4.09
CA GLU A 216 -3.51 17.14 5.09
C GLU A 216 -2.07 16.66 5.32
N GLY A 217 -1.17 16.96 4.38
CA GLY A 217 0.20 16.49 4.38
C GLY A 217 0.32 15.05 3.85
N ALA A 218 1.51 14.49 4.00
CA ALA A 218 1.82 13.11 3.62
C ALA A 218 1.73 12.16 4.82
N GLY A 219 1.07 11.02 4.62
CA GLY A 219 0.98 9.93 5.59
C GLY A 219 2.26 9.13 5.74
N THR A 220 3.12 9.09 4.71
CA THR A 220 4.41 8.41 4.85
C THR A 220 5.41 9.25 5.64
N GLY A 221 6.00 8.65 6.67
CA GLY A 221 7.06 9.27 7.46
C GLY A 221 8.47 8.85 7.04
N PHE A 222 8.60 7.87 6.14
CA PHE A 222 9.89 7.30 5.76
C PHE A 222 9.97 7.02 4.26
N LEU A 223 11.15 7.22 3.69
CA LEU A 223 11.48 6.90 2.31
C LEU A 223 12.72 6.00 2.29
N PHE A 224 12.66 4.90 1.54
CA PHE A 224 13.79 3.99 1.35
C PHE A 224 14.50 4.30 0.05
N PHE A 225 15.83 4.43 0.14
CA PHE A 225 16.71 4.76 -0.97
C PHE A 225 17.74 3.65 -1.14
N GLN A 226 17.95 3.21 -2.36
CA GLN A 226 19.10 2.36 -2.69
C GLN A 226 20.43 3.14 -2.59
N ARG A 227 20.38 4.44 -2.88
CA ARG A 227 21.52 5.37 -2.80
C ARG A 227 21.12 6.54 -1.92
N LEU A 228 21.74 6.61 -0.74
CA LEU A 228 21.61 7.71 0.21
C LEU A 228 22.95 7.92 0.89
N ALA A 229 23.47 9.14 0.84
CA ALA A 229 24.60 9.58 1.64
C ALA A 229 24.43 11.05 2.04
N ALA A 230 25.10 11.45 3.11
CA ALA A 230 25.11 12.85 3.53
C ALA A 230 26.52 13.26 3.97
N ASP A 231 26.94 14.44 3.52
CA ASP A 231 28.20 15.07 3.89
C ASP A 231 27.91 16.41 4.56
N THR A 232 28.51 16.62 5.73
CA THR A 232 28.38 17.84 6.54
C THR A 232 29.71 18.56 6.76
N SER A 233 30.75 18.22 5.99
CA SER A 233 32.10 18.80 6.12
C SER A 233 32.20 20.23 5.58
N ASP A 234 31.46 20.55 4.52
CA ASP A 234 31.34 21.88 3.93
C ASP A 234 29.87 22.15 3.56
N GLY A 235 29.12 22.73 4.51
CA GLY A 235 27.66 22.85 4.41
C GLY A 235 26.96 21.50 4.61
N VAL A 236 25.77 21.32 4.04
CA VAL A 236 25.04 20.04 4.08
C VAL A 236 24.75 19.60 2.66
N THR A 237 25.28 18.45 2.27
CA THR A 237 25.06 17.82 0.97
C THR A 237 24.36 16.48 1.17
N LEU A 238 23.20 16.32 0.53
CA LEU A 238 22.45 15.07 0.48
C LEU A 238 22.62 14.44 -0.90
N GLU A 239 23.15 13.23 -0.96
CA GLU A 239 23.22 12.43 -2.19
C GLU A 239 22.06 11.44 -2.23
N ILE A 240 21.29 11.46 -3.31
CA ILE A 240 20.16 10.55 -3.54
C ILE A 240 20.18 9.96 -4.95
N GLY A 241 19.73 8.71 -5.07
CA GLY A 241 19.52 8.08 -6.37
C GLY A 241 18.37 8.70 -7.16
N VAL A 242 18.54 8.82 -8.48
CA VAL A 242 17.61 9.46 -9.42
C VAL A 242 16.20 8.87 -9.37
N GLN A 243 16.09 7.56 -9.10
CA GLN A 243 14.84 6.81 -9.04
C GLN A 243 13.89 7.28 -7.92
N HIS A 244 14.43 7.85 -6.84
CA HIS A 244 13.64 8.30 -5.69
C HIS A 244 13.38 9.81 -5.67
N VAL A 245 13.95 10.57 -6.62
CA VAL A 245 13.83 12.03 -6.63
C VAL A 245 12.38 12.50 -6.76
N SER A 246 11.60 11.85 -7.63
CA SER A 246 10.17 12.18 -7.83
C SER A 246 9.36 11.95 -6.55
N GLN A 247 9.66 10.90 -5.80
CA GLN A 247 9.01 10.59 -4.52
C GLN A 247 9.45 11.60 -3.44
N PHE A 248 10.76 11.82 -3.31
CA PHE A 248 11.35 12.76 -2.35
C PHE A 248 10.81 14.19 -2.47
N THR A 249 10.76 14.71 -3.70
CA THR A 249 10.30 16.07 -3.99
C THR A 249 8.80 16.27 -3.77
N LYS A 250 8.00 15.20 -3.78
CA LYS A 250 6.56 15.24 -3.45
C LYS A 250 6.31 15.11 -1.95
N VAL A 251 7.03 14.22 -1.26
CA VAL A 251 6.79 13.92 0.17
C VAL A 251 7.39 14.98 1.08
N LEU A 252 8.59 15.49 0.80
CA LEU A 252 9.25 16.49 1.64
C LEU A 252 8.39 17.75 1.93
N PRO A 253 7.79 18.42 0.92
CA PRO A 253 6.93 19.60 1.16
C PRO A 253 5.60 19.26 1.81
N ALA A 254 5.15 18.00 1.78
CA ALA A 254 3.95 17.53 2.45
C ALA A 254 4.21 17.06 3.90
N ARG A 255 5.46 17.03 4.35
CA ARG A 255 5.86 16.61 5.70
C ARG A 255 6.36 17.78 6.54
N VAL A 256 7.50 18.33 6.15
CA VAL A 256 8.23 19.32 6.96
C VAL A 256 7.38 20.57 7.23
N PRO A 257 6.75 21.22 6.22
CA PRO A 257 5.84 22.34 6.46
C PRO A 257 4.59 22.00 7.28
N HIS A 258 4.23 20.72 7.38
CA HIS A 258 3.10 20.23 8.21
C HIS A 258 3.55 19.88 9.64
N GLY A 259 4.79 20.22 10.02
CA GLY A 259 5.32 19.94 11.36
C GLY A 259 5.71 18.49 11.59
N ASN A 260 5.79 17.68 10.52
CA ASN A 260 6.10 16.26 10.62
C ASN A 260 7.51 15.96 10.07
N PRO A 261 8.29 15.09 10.73
CA PRO A 261 9.60 14.70 10.24
C PRO A 261 9.51 13.77 9.03
N LEU A 262 10.55 13.75 8.20
CA LEU A 262 10.73 12.78 7.11
C LEU A 262 12.05 12.03 7.29
N ILE A 263 11.97 10.71 7.41
CA ILE A 263 13.13 9.84 7.61
C ILE A 263 13.56 9.27 6.25
N LEU A 264 14.81 9.49 5.86
CA LEU A 264 15.41 8.88 4.68
C LEU A 264 16.29 7.71 5.16
N ARG A 265 16.00 6.50 4.68
CA ARG A 265 16.74 5.28 4.99
C ARG A 265 17.46 4.79 3.74
N GLY A 266 18.70 4.36 3.90
CA GLY A 266 19.47 3.71 2.83
C GLY A 266 20.52 2.76 3.43
N PRO A 267 21.54 2.35 2.65
CA PRO A 267 22.56 1.40 3.12
C PRO A 267 23.42 1.93 4.28
N GLY A 268 23.50 3.25 4.44
CA GLY A 268 24.30 3.93 5.45
C GLY A 268 23.48 4.47 6.62
N GLU A 269 24.05 5.47 7.28
CA GLU A 269 23.39 6.19 8.36
C GLU A 269 22.08 6.85 7.87
N PRO A 270 20.98 6.76 8.62
CA PRO A 270 19.73 7.45 8.32
C PRO A 270 19.88 8.97 8.35
N VAL A 271 19.11 9.66 7.51
CA VAL A 271 18.96 11.12 7.55
C VAL A 271 17.53 11.46 7.96
N VAL A 272 17.36 12.29 8.99
CA VAL A 272 16.05 12.73 9.46
C VAL A 272 15.88 14.21 9.16
N LEU A 273 14.91 14.54 8.30
CA LEU A 273 14.56 15.90 7.95
C LEU A 273 13.48 16.38 8.94
N LEU A 274 13.84 17.33 9.79
CA LEU A 274 13.00 17.87 10.86
C LEU A 274 12.41 19.23 10.48
N PRO A 275 11.19 19.56 10.91
CA PRO A 275 10.65 20.92 10.80
C PRO A 275 11.39 21.88 11.73
N GLY A 276 11.65 23.11 11.25
CA GLY A 276 12.12 24.18 12.13
C GLY A 276 12.35 25.51 11.41
N ARG A 277 12.56 26.58 12.19
CA ARG A 277 12.63 27.95 11.64
C ARG A 277 13.97 28.28 10.98
N GLU A 278 15.02 27.58 11.37
CA GLU A 278 16.39 27.82 10.93
C GLU A 278 17.02 26.52 10.44
N PHE A 279 17.85 26.65 9.40
CA PHE A 279 18.59 25.52 8.88
C PHE A 279 19.72 25.13 9.84
N ARG A 280 19.69 23.89 10.34
CA ARG A 280 20.67 23.36 11.29
C ARG A 280 20.84 21.87 11.03
N HIS A 281 21.99 21.32 11.39
CA HIS A 281 22.20 19.88 11.40
C HIS A 281 22.87 19.44 12.70
N THR A 282 22.50 18.24 13.16
CA THR A 282 23.11 17.60 14.33
C THR A 282 23.25 16.12 14.00
N ARG A 283 24.40 15.55 14.32
CA ARG A 283 24.60 14.11 14.22
C ARG A 283 24.48 13.52 15.62
N ASN A 284 23.51 12.65 15.83
CA ASN A 284 23.45 11.83 17.03
C ASN A 284 23.96 10.41 16.70
N GLY A 285 24.09 9.54 17.69
CA GLY A 285 24.63 8.18 17.45
C GLY A 285 23.74 7.28 16.59
N GLU A 286 22.55 7.75 16.18
CA GLU A 286 21.52 6.97 15.50
C GLU A 286 21.20 7.49 14.08
N ALA A 287 21.37 8.80 13.84
CA ALA A 287 21.06 9.46 12.57
C ALA A 287 21.74 10.84 12.44
N LEU A 288 21.80 11.32 11.18
CA LEU A 288 21.99 12.74 10.88
C LEU A 288 20.63 13.44 10.86
N GLU A 289 20.41 14.36 11.79
CA GLU A 289 19.23 15.22 11.82
C GLU A 289 19.51 16.54 11.10
N ILE A 290 18.63 16.92 10.17
CA ILE A 290 18.69 18.19 9.43
C ILE A 290 17.37 18.92 9.66
N THR A 291 17.42 20.04 10.37
CA THR A 291 16.29 20.94 10.54
C THR A 291 16.14 21.82 9.31
N LEU A 292 14.95 21.82 8.69
CA LEU A 292 14.65 22.54 7.46
C LEU A 292 13.56 23.60 7.69
N PRO A 293 13.81 24.86 7.28
CA PRO A 293 12.76 25.84 7.07
C PRO A 293 11.81 25.43 5.93
N ASP A 294 10.53 25.76 6.05
CA ASP A 294 9.51 25.46 5.04
C ASP A 294 9.91 25.94 3.64
N GLY A 295 10.55 27.11 3.55
CA GLY A 295 11.03 27.67 2.29
C GLY A 295 12.08 26.80 1.61
N VAL A 296 12.95 26.14 2.37
CA VAL A 296 13.96 25.21 1.81
C VAL A 296 13.28 23.93 1.32
N SER A 297 12.33 23.40 2.08
CA SER A 297 11.54 22.22 1.68
C SER A 297 10.76 22.46 0.38
N ARG A 298 10.05 23.59 0.27
CA ARG A 298 9.33 23.98 -0.95
C ARG A 298 10.29 24.22 -2.13
N ALA A 299 11.42 24.89 -1.89
CA ALA A 299 12.40 25.14 -2.94
C ALA A 299 13.09 23.85 -3.45
N VAL A 300 13.25 22.82 -2.60
CA VAL A 300 13.67 21.48 -3.05
C VAL A 300 12.66 20.90 -4.04
N ALA A 301 11.38 20.95 -3.71
CA ALA A 301 10.32 20.47 -4.60
C ALA A 301 10.28 21.23 -5.94
N GLU A 302 10.51 22.54 -5.90
CA GLU A 302 10.51 23.39 -7.10
C GLU A 302 11.77 23.24 -7.96
N ALA A 303 12.95 22.97 -7.38
CA ALA A 303 14.23 23.01 -8.11
C ALA A 303 14.79 21.63 -8.48
N VAL A 304 14.66 20.64 -7.61
CA VAL A 304 15.28 19.31 -7.81
C VAL A 304 14.49 18.54 -8.87
N ARG A 305 15.20 17.85 -9.77
CA ARG A 305 14.61 17.07 -10.87
C ARG A 305 15.19 15.65 -10.86
N PRO A 306 14.45 14.64 -11.35
CA PRO A 306 14.94 13.27 -11.49
C PRO A 306 15.95 13.18 -12.66
N ARG A 307 17.06 13.90 -12.54
CA ARG A 307 18.17 13.96 -13.50
C ARG A 307 19.47 14.10 -12.72
N PRO A 308 20.54 13.36 -13.08
CA PRO A 308 21.82 13.50 -12.41
C PRO A 308 22.33 14.95 -12.43
N GLY A 309 22.82 15.42 -11.29
CA GLY A 309 23.28 16.80 -11.16
C GLY A 309 23.32 17.30 -9.71
N THR A 310 23.89 18.49 -9.53
CA THR A 310 24.00 19.16 -8.24
C THR A 310 23.03 20.33 -8.17
N TYR A 311 22.09 20.28 -7.23
CA TYR A 311 21.07 21.28 -6.99
C TYR A 311 21.39 22.02 -5.68
N ARG A 312 21.59 23.34 -5.74
CA ARG A 312 21.88 24.16 -4.55
C ARG A 312 20.63 24.93 -4.14
N ILE A 313 20.11 24.63 -2.95
CA ILE A 313 18.90 25.23 -2.38
C ILE A 313 19.27 25.91 -1.06
N GLY A 314 19.75 27.15 -1.16
CA GLY A 314 20.25 27.90 -0.02
C GLY A 314 21.35 27.13 0.71
N PRO A 315 21.16 26.72 1.98
CA PRO A 315 22.15 25.99 2.77
C PRO A 315 22.19 24.47 2.49
N LEU A 316 21.25 23.92 1.71
CA LEU A 316 21.19 22.51 1.35
C LEU A 316 21.66 22.30 -0.09
N THR A 317 22.58 21.38 -0.30
CA THR A 317 22.91 20.85 -1.63
C THR A 317 22.31 19.45 -1.79
N VAL A 318 21.62 19.20 -2.90
CA VAL A 318 21.13 17.87 -3.26
C VAL A 318 21.88 17.39 -4.49
N ASN A 319 22.66 16.32 -4.35
CA ASN A 319 23.32 15.62 -5.45
C ASN A 319 22.44 14.46 -5.89
N VAL A 320 21.99 14.50 -7.14
CA VAL A 320 21.26 13.40 -7.76
C VAL A 320 22.26 12.54 -8.55
N VAL A 321 22.31 11.26 -8.23
CA VAL A 321 23.19 10.26 -8.87
C VAL A 321 22.36 9.20 -9.58
N ALA A 322 22.98 8.49 -10.53
CA ALA A 322 22.35 7.39 -11.26
C ALA A 322 22.15 6.15 -10.39
#